data_AF-A0A6B3I8A4-F1
#
_entry.id   AF-A0A6B3I8A4-F1
#
_cell.length_a   1.000
_cell.length_b   1.000
_cell.length_c   1.000
_cell.angle_alpha   90.00
_cell.angle_beta   90.00
_cell.angle_gamma   90.00
#
_symmetry.space_group_name_H-M   'P 1'
#
loop_
_entity.id
_entity.type
_entity.pdbx_description
1 polymer ?
#
loop_
_entity_poly.entity_id
_entity_poly.type
_entity_poly.pdbx_seq_one_letter_code
_entity_poly.pdbx_strand_id
1 'polypeptide(L)' 'GRSATVAKETAIQSVPDGWIKDTDAVKALVDALGVVIGRMRERIEVTDAPDPVTQDILISLTADLEKHAWMFQAESA' A
#
# COMPACT_ATOMS: atom_id res chain seq x y z
N GLY A 1 0.63 -19.12 -0.02
CA GLY A 1 -0.07 -18.78 1.23
C GLY A 1 -1.56 -18.90 1.03
N ARG A 2 -2.34 -19.30 2.03
CA ARG A 2 -3.81 -19.34 1.91
C ARG A 2 -4.34 -17.90 1.96
N SER A 3 -5.20 -17.51 1.02
CA SER A 3 -5.73 -16.12 0.96
C SER A 3 -6.39 -15.70 2.27
N ALA A 4 -7.05 -16.62 2.96
CA ALA A 4 -7.62 -16.39 4.29
C ALA A 4 -6.57 -16.06 5.37
N THR A 5 -5.34 -16.56 5.25
CA THR A 5 -4.24 -16.21 6.17
C THR A 5 -3.72 -14.81 5.86
N VAL A 6 -3.57 -14.47 4.59
CA VAL A 6 -3.14 -13.11 4.18
C VAL A 6 -4.16 -12.05 4.59
N ALA A 7 -5.45 -12.35 4.42
CA ALA A 7 -6.55 -11.46 4.81
C ALA A 7 -6.67 -11.27 6.33
N LYS A 8 -6.19 -12.22 7.15
CA LYS A 8 -6.18 -12.08 8.62
C LYS A 8 -5.05 -11.20 9.13
N GLU A 9 -3.90 -11.23 8.46
CA GLU A 9 -2.68 -10.56 8.91
C GLU A 9 -2.45 -9.20 8.23
N THR A 10 -3.28 -8.85 7.23
CA THR A 10 -3.18 -7.58 6.51
C THR A 10 -3.69 -6.41 7.38
N ALA A 11 -3.03 -5.26 7.25
CA ALA A 11 -3.51 -4.02 7.86
C ALA A 11 -4.45 -3.21 6.95
N ILE A 12 -4.67 -3.67 5.72
CA ILE A 12 -5.56 -3.03 4.76
C ILE A 12 -7.00 -3.42 5.07
N GLN A 13 -7.91 -2.46 4.99
CA GLN A 13 -9.33 -2.70 5.18
C GLN A 13 -9.90 -3.65 4.11
N SER A 14 -10.86 -4.50 4.48
CA SER A 14 -11.58 -5.34 3.53
C SER A 14 -12.37 -4.49 2.55
N VAL A 15 -12.25 -4.80 1.26
CA VAL A 15 -13.11 -4.22 0.21
C VAL A 15 -14.53 -4.84 0.35
N PRO A 16 -15.61 -4.05 0.21
CA PRO A 16 -16.97 -4.59 0.29
C PRO A 16 -17.23 -5.65 -0.78
N ASP A 17 -17.96 -6.70 -0.40
CA ASP A 17 -18.39 -7.73 -1.35
C ASP A 17 -19.52 -7.19 -2.26
N GLY A 18 -19.52 -7.61 -3.52
CA GLY A 18 -20.57 -7.28 -4.49
C GLY A 18 -20.27 -6.04 -5.33
N TRP A 19 -21.32 -5.42 -5.87
CA TRP A 19 -21.20 -4.25 -6.74
C TRP A 19 -21.01 -2.98 -5.91
N ILE A 20 -19.96 -2.23 -6.21
CA ILE A 20 -19.65 -0.93 -5.58
C ILE A 20 -19.51 0.13 -6.67
N LYS A 21 -19.72 1.40 -6.32
CA LYS A 21 -19.50 2.51 -7.25
C LYS A 21 -18.01 2.63 -7.56
N ASP A 22 -17.68 3.00 -8.79
CA ASP A 22 -16.29 3.19 -9.23
C ASP A 22 -15.53 4.16 -8.31
N THR A 23 -16.17 5.25 -7.87
CA THR A 23 -15.58 6.22 -6.93
C THR A 23 -15.23 5.59 -5.57
N ASP A 24 -16.07 4.69 -5.08
CA ASP A 24 -15.86 3.99 -3.81
C ASP A 24 -14.76 2.93 -3.96
N ALA A 25 -14.67 2.29 -5.13
CA ALA A 25 -13.60 1.35 -5.47
C ALA A 25 -12.23 2.05 -5.54
N VAL A 26 -12.15 3.19 -6.22
CA VAL A 26 -10.90 3.98 -6.32
C VAL A 26 -10.48 4.48 -4.94
N LYS A 27 -11.42 4.97 -4.12
CA LYS A 27 -11.13 5.38 -2.74
C LYS A 27 -10.56 4.22 -1.91
N ALA A 28 -11.18 3.04 -1.98
CA ALA A 28 -10.69 1.86 -1.27
C ALA A 28 -9.26 1.47 -1.70
N LEU A 29 -8.94 1.62 -2.98
CA LEU A 29 -7.59 1.37 -3.50
C LEU A 29 -6.57 2.40 -2.98
N VAL A 30 -6.90 3.69 -3.02
CA VAL A 30 -6.02 4.76 -2.52
C VAL A 30 -5.78 4.61 -1.02
N ASP A 31 -6.83 4.32 -0.24
CA ASP A 31 -6.71 4.07 1.20
C ASP A 31 -5.82 2.86 1.49
N ALA A 32 -5.97 1.78 0.72
CA ALA A 32 -5.12 0.60 0.82
C ALA A 32 -3.64 0.91 0.51
N LEU A 33 -3.37 1.67 -0.56
CA LEU A 33 -2.02 2.10 -0.91
C LEU A 33 -1.41 2.96 0.20
N GLY A 34 -2.18 3.88 0.80
CA GLY A 34 -1.73 4.71 1.92
C GLY A 34 -1.27 3.88 3.11
N VAL A 35 -2.01 2.83 3.48
CA VAL A 35 -1.61 1.90 4.57
C VAL A 35 -0.30 1.17 4.23
N VAL A 36 -0.15 0.70 2.99
CA VAL A 36 1.07 0.00 2.57
C VAL A 36 2.27 0.95 2.58
N ILE A 37 2.13 2.15 2.02
CA ILE A 37 3.18 3.17 1.99
C ILE A 37 3.65 3.53 3.39
N GLY A 38 2.71 3.75 4.33
CA GLY A 38 3.04 4.03 5.73
C GLY A 38 3.91 2.94 6.35
N ARG A 39 3.53 1.67 6.17
CA ARG A 39 4.30 0.53 6.69
C ARG A 39 5.66 0.39 6.01
N MET A 40 5.76 0.67 4.71
CA MET A 40 7.03 0.63 3.99
C MET A 40 8.01 1.68 4.53
N ARG A 41 7.53 2.89 4.83
CA ARG A 41 8.35 3.95 5.46
C ARG A 41 8.91 3.52 6.81
N GLU A 42 8.09 2.90 7.66
CA GLU A 42 8.58 2.33 8.92
C GLU A 42 9.69 1.27 8.69
N ARG A 43 9.60 0.48 7.61
CA ARG A 43 10.64 -0.54 7.31
C ARG A 43 11.91 0.05 6.73
N ILE A 44 11.81 1.11 5.93
CA ILE A 44 12.96 1.90 5.48
C ILE A 44 13.76 2.42 6.68
N GLU A 45 13.07 2.93 7.70
CA GLU A 45 13.71 3.41 8.94
C GLU A 45 14.41 2.27 9.69
N VAL A 46 13.75 1.11 9.83
CA VAL A 46 14.33 -0.06 10.52
C VAL A 46 15.56 -0.62 9.80
N THR A 47 15.63 -0.52 8.47
CA THR A 47 16.74 -1.07 7.68
C THR A 47 17.91 -0.11 7.45
N ASP A 48 17.81 1.16 7.88
CA ASP A 48 18.78 2.22 7.59
C ASP A 48 20.24 1.87 7.92
N ALA A 49 20.52 1.61 9.20
CA ALA A 49 21.84 1.15 9.62
C ALA A 49 22.11 -0.35 9.41
N PRO A 50 21.17 -1.28 9.71
CA PRO A 50 21.50 -2.70 9.72
C PRO A 50 21.56 -3.35 8.34
N ASP A 51 20.88 -2.81 7.32
CA ASP A 51 20.87 -3.37 5.97
C ASP A 51 20.55 -2.33 4.88
N PRO A 52 21.55 -1.50 4.49
CA PRO A 52 21.36 -0.45 3.49
C PRO A 52 20.95 -0.96 2.10
N VAL A 53 21.28 -2.21 1.75
CA VAL A 53 20.93 -2.79 0.44
C VAL A 53 19.45 -3.14 0.40
N THR A 54 18.92 -3.76 1.45
CA THR A 54 17.47 -3.98 1.56
C THR A 54 16.72 -2.64 1.67
N GLN A 55 17.28 -1.66 2.40
CA GLN A 55 16.69 -0.32 2.49
C GLN A 55 16.50 0.31 1.11
N ASP A 56 17.50 0.26 0.23
CA ASP A 56 17.42 0.83 -1.13
C ASP A 56 16.29 0.21 -1.97
N ILE A 57 16.09 -1.11 -1.85
CA ILE A 57 14.97 -1.83 -2.48
C ILE A 57 13.63 -1.30 -1.92
N LEU A 58 13.52 -1.14 -0.61
CA LEU A 58 12.30 -0.66 0.03
C LEU A 58 12.01 0.80 -0.35
N ILE A 59 13.02 1.67 -0.45
CA ILE A 59 12.88 3.06 -0.90
C ILE A 59 12.35 3.08 -2.33
N SER A 60 12.99 2.36 -3.24
CA SER A 60 12.62 2.34 -4.66
C SER A 60 11.17 1.85 -4.85
N LEU A 61 10.80 0.74 -4.19
CA LEU A 61 9.44 0.22 -4.24
C LEU A 61 8.42 1.20 -3.64
N THR A 62 8.77 1.88 -2.55
CA THR A 62 7.87 2.87 -1.91
C THR A 62 7.63 4.07 -2.83
N ALA A 63 8.65 4.56 -3.52
CA ALA A 63 8.51 5.65 -4.49
C ALA A 63 7.54 5.28 -5.62
N ASP A 64 7.61 4.05 -6.14
CA ASP A 64 6.68 3.56 -7.14
C ASP A 64 5.25 3.48 -6.59
N LEU A 65 5.05 2.97 -5.37
CA LEU A 65 3.72 2.90 -4.74
C LEU A 65 3.12 4.28 -4.51
N GLU A 66 3.92 5.25 -4.05
CA GLU A 66 3.49 6.65 -3.87
C GLU A 66 3.09 7.29 -5.20
N LYS A 67 3.83 7.02 -6.27
CA LYS A 67 3.46 7.47 -7.61
C LYS A 67 2.11 6.90 -8.04
N HIS A 68 1.85 5.61 -7.83
CA HIS A 68 0.55 5.01 -8.15
C HIS A 68 -0.58 5.63 -7.33
N ALA A 69 -0.38 5.80 -6.02
CA ALA A 69 -1.35 6.44 -5.14
C ALA A 69 -1.71 7.86 -5.62
N TRP A 70 -0.70 8.65 -6.00
CA TRP A 70 -0.91 9.97 -6.57
C TRP A 70 -1.69 9.95 -7.89
N MET A 71 -1.36 9.04 -8.82
CA MET A 71 -2.07 8.92 -10.09
C MET A 71 -3.56 8.62 -9.89
N PHE A 72 -3.89 7.66 -9.01
CA PHE A 72 -5.29 7.33 -8.70
C PHE A 72 -6.03 8.46 -7.99
N GLN A 73 -5.37 9.15 -7.06
CA GLN A 73 -5.97 10.29 -6.38
C GLN A 73 -6.21 11.47 -7.34
N ALA A 74 -5.31 11.71 -8.30
CA ALA A 74 -5.44 12.79 -9.26
C ALA A 74 -6.54 12.53 -10.31
N GLU A 75 -6.76 11.28 -10.70
CA GLU A 75 -7.80 10.90 -11.66
C GLU A 75 -9.21 10.88 -11.04
N SER A 76 -9.31 10.71 -9.70
CA SER A 76 -10.57 10.64 -8.96
C SER A 76 -10.98 11.94 -8.26
N ALA A 77 -10.18 13.01 -8.38
CA ALA A 77 -10.45 14.35 -7.88
C ALA A 77 -11.31 15.17 -8.86
#